data_AF-A0A951R585-F1
#
_entry.id   AF-A0A951R585-F1
#
_cell.length_a   1.000
_cell.length_b   1.000
_cell.length_c   1.000
_cell.angle_alpha   90.00
_cell.angle_beta   90.00
_cell.angle_gamma   90.00
#
_symmetry.space_group_name_H-M   'P 1'
#
loop_
_entity.id
_entity.type
_entity.pdbx_description
1 polymer ?
#
loop_
_entity_poly.entity_id
_entity_poly.type
_entity_poly.pdbx_seq_one_letter_code
_entity_poly.pdbx_strand_id
1 'polypeptide(L)'
;MSKLKEELKKKEAKIENLTVSKSYAMKQLMTKMKNDIKDSLPSHVCVESFQKSALNAYSSDVALQSCESTTFIAAMVECARLGLEPNNVLGQAYLVPVNVDGVSKVEFQIGYKGLIELAYRSGKVKSLYAHEVRENDEFYIDYGLEHKLIHRPFLSGDRGDVIGYYAVYHLDNMGSNFVFMTRDEVLSHCKKYSRSFGNSLWESEFDAMAKKTVIKKLLKYAPLSIELQKSFSLDERVGAI
;
A
#
# COMPACT_ATOMS: atom_id res chain seq x y z
N MET A 1 23.24 -45.51 -32.47
CA MET A 1 23.79 -44.39 -31.68
C MET A 1 23.71 -43.01 -32.35
N SER A 2 23.70 -42.87 -33.69
CA SER A 2 23.67 -41.53 -34.33
C SER A 2 22.30 -40.84 -34.25
N LYS A 3 21.18 -41.55 -34.49
CA LYS A 3 19.81 -40.99 -34.41
C LYS A 3 19.46 -40.44 -33.02
N LEU A 4 19.91 -41.12 -31.95
CA LEU A 4 19.65 -40.69 -30.57
C LEU A 4 20.40 -39.40 -30.22
N LYS A 5 21.64 -39.23 -30.71
CA LYS A 5 22.41 -37.99 -30.54
C LYS A 5 21.80 -36.83 -31.33
N GLU A 6 21.23 -37.11 -32.50
CA GLU A 6 20.54 -36.13 -33.34
C GLU A 6 19.20 -35.67 -32.73
N GLU A 7 18.46 -36.59 -32.12
CA GLU A 7 17.23 -36.26 -31.35
C GLU A 7 17.53 -35.50 -30.06
N LEU A 8 18.61 -35.84 -29.36
CA LEU A 8 19.08 -35.09 -28.18
C LEU A 8 19.48 -33.66 -28.57
N LYS A 9 20.26 -33.48 -29.64
CA LYS A 9 20.60 -32.15 -30.18
C LYS A 9 19.36 -31.35 -30.60
N LYS A 10 18.37 -32.00 -31.21
CA LYS A 10 17.10 -31.34 -31.56
C LYS A 10 16.27 -30.95 -30.33
N LYS A 11 16.31 -31.73 -29.24
CA LYS A 11 15.70 -31.37 -27.96
C LYS A 11 16.45 -30.24 -27.27
N GLU A 12 17.77 -30.28 -27.24
CA GLU A 12 18.64 -29.23 -26.67
C GLU A 12 18.44 -27.88 -27.40
N ALA A 13 18.47 -27.87 -28.74
CA ALA A 13 18.21 -26.67 -29.54
C ALA A 13 16.77 -26.13 -29.41
N LYS A 14 15.81 -27.00 -29.07
CA LYS A 14 14.42 -26.62 -28.78
C LYS A 14 14.27 -26.05 -27.37
N ILE A 15 15.10 -26.50 -26.41
CA ILE A 15 15.19 -25.96 -25.05
C ILE A 15 15.90 -24.59 -25.06
N GLU A 16 16.93 -24.40 -25.88
CA GLU A 16 17.64 -23.11 -26.03
C GLU A 16 16.74 -21.98 -26.58
N ASN A 17 15.69 -22.30 -27.33
CA ASN A 17 14.75 -21.32 -27.91
C ASN A 17 13.43 -21.19 -27.13
N LEU A 18 13.28 -21.85 -25.98
CA LEU A 18 12.10 -21.70 -25.12
C LEU A 18 12.25 -20.44 -24.25
N THR A 19 11.80 -19.29 -24.77
CA THR A 19 11.56 -18.10 -23.94
C THR A 19 10.40 -18.39 -23.00
N VAL A 20 10.71 -18.86 -21.79
CA VAL A 20 9.71 -19.07 -20.74
C VAL A 20 9.09 -17.73 -20.38
N SER A 21 7.76 -17.64 -20.48
CA SER A 21 7.02 -16.44 -20.04
C SER A 21 7.37 -16.12 -18.59
N LYS A 22 7.72 -14.86 -18.30
CA LYS A 22 8.05 -14.41 -16.94
C LYS A 22 6.92 -14.73 -15.95
N SER A 23 5.66 -14.56 -16.37
CA SER A 23 4.49 -14.94 -15.58
C SER A 23 4.44 -16.45 -15.28
N TYR A 24 4.85 -17.30 -16.24
CA TYR A 24 4.93 -18.74 -16.00
C TYR A 24 6.03 -19.08 -14.98
N ALA A 25 7.22 -18.47 -15.13
CA ALA A 25 8.31 -18.65 -14.16
C ALA A 25 7.90 -18.19 -12.75
N MET A 26 7.24 -17.04 -12.63
CA MET A 26 6.70 -16.54 -11.35
C MET A 26 5.66 -17.50 -10.76
N LYS A 27 4.74 -18.02 -11.59
CA LYS A 27 3.77 -19.03 -11.16
C LYS A 27 4.44 -20.28 -10.58
N GLN A 28 5.51 -20.77 -11.21
CA GLN A 28 6.28 -21.92 -10.70
C GLN A 28 6.97 -21.59 -9.37
N LEU A 29 7.55 -20.39 -9.24
CA LEU A 29 8.16 -19.93 -8.00
C LEU A 29 7.14 -19.88 -6.85
N MET A 30 5.98 -19.26 -7.09
CA MET A 30 4.89 -19.20 -6.11
C MET A 30 4.36 -20.58 -5.72
N THR A 31 4.32 -21.52 -6.68
CA THR A 31 3.92 -22.91 -6.40
C THR A 31 4.92 -23.59 -5.49
N LYS A 32 6.22 -23.40 -5.73
CA LYS A 32 7.29 -23.95 -4.90
C LYS A 32 7.28 -23.39 -3.48
N MET A 33 6.90 -22.12 -3.32
CA MET A 33 6.84 -21.42 -2.03
C MET A 33 5.46 -21.49 -1.36
N LYS A 34 4.54 -22.36 -1.84
CA LYS A 34 3.16 -22.42 -1.34
C LYS A 34 3.07 -22.60 0.17
N ASN A 35 3.94 -23.42 0.76
CA ASN A 35 3.94 -23.68 2.20
C ASN A 35 4.41 -22.44 2.99
N ASP A 36 5.51 -21.81 2.59
CA ASP A 36 6.02 -20.60 3.25
C ASP A 36 5.01 -19.43 3.17
N ILE A 37 4.30 -19.30 2.04
CA ILE A 37 3.23 -18.32 1.85
C ILE A 37 2.05 -18.65 2.78
N LYS A 38 1.65 -19.92 2.85
CA LYS A 38 0.57 -20.37 3.73
C LYS A 38 0.88 -20.10 5.20
N ASP A 39 2.10 -20.36 5.64
CA ASP A 39 2.51 -20.16 7.03
C ASP A 39 2.61 -18.67 7.41
N SER A 40 2.76 -17.78 6.43
CA SER A 40 2.77 -16.33 6.63
C SER A 40 1.39 -15.68 6.55
N LEU A 41 0.38 -16.38 6.04
CA LEU A 41 -0.97 -15.85 5.87
C LEU A 41 -1.82 -16.05 7.14
N PRO A 42 -2.64 -15.06 7.54
CA PRO A 42 -3.67 -15.27 8.55
C PRO A 42 -4.61 -16.41 8.17
N SER A 43 -5.12 -17.14 9.16
CA SER A 43 -5.92 -18.35 8.96
C SER A 43 -7.21 -18.13 8.17
N HIS A 44 -7.74 -16.90 8.14
CA HIS A 44 -8.94 -16.53 7.38
C HIS A 44 -8.67 -16.19 5.91
N VAL A 45 -7.41 -16.10 5.47
CA VAL A 45 -7.07 -15.77 4.07
C VAL A 45 -6.87 -17.04 3.24
N CYS A 46 -7.60 -17.16 2.14
CA CYS A 46 -7.43 -18.27 1.21
C CYS A 46 -6.14 -18.13 0.39
N VAL A 47 -5.19 -19.04 0.62
CA VAL A 47 -3.88 -19.08 -0.06
C VAL A 47 -4.03 -19.09 -1.58
N GLU A 48 -4.98 -19.84 -2.11
CA GLU A 48 -5.16 -20.00 -3.57
C GLU A 48 -5.70 -18.71 -4.20
N SER A 49 -6.65 -18.05 -3.53
CA SER A 49 -7.17 -16.75 -3.97
C SER A 49 -6.07 -15.70 -3.94
N PHE A 50 -5.30 -15.65 -2.85
CA PHE A 50 -4.18 -14.73 -2.68
C PHE A 50 -3.10 -14.92 -3.75
N GLN A 51 -2.69 -16.17 -4.02
CA GLN A 51 -1.72 -16.49 -5.09
C GLN A 51 -2.24 -16.09 -6.47
N LYS A 52 -3.54 -16.30 -6.74
CA LYS A 52 -4.15 -15.89 -8.01
C LYS A 52 -4.15 -14.37 -8.16
N SER A 53 -4.52 -13.62 -7.13
CA SER A 53 -4.50 -12.16 -7.13
C SER A 53 -3.08 -11.61 -7.35
N ALA A 54 -2.08 -12.14 -6.65
CA ALA A 54 -0.69 -11.74 -6.83
C ALA A 54 -0.16 -12.05 -8.24
N LEU A 55 -0.47 -13.23 -8.79
CA LEU A 55 -0.07 -13.59 -10.16
C LEU A 55 -0.73 -12.69 -11.20
N ASN A 56 -1.99 -12.31 -10.99
CA ASN A 56 -2.69 -11.38 -11.85
C ASN A 56 -2.00 -10.01 -11.83
N ALA A 57 -1.70 -9.46 -10.63
CA ALA A 57 -1.00 -8.19 -10.49
C ALA A 57 0.36 -8.19 -11.21
N TYR A 58 1.16 -9.25 -11.03
CA TYR A 58 2.44 -9.42 -11.73
C TYR A 58 2.26 -9.51 -13.24
N SER A 59 1.25 -10.23 -13.71
CA SER A 59 1.05 -10.46 -15.15
C SER A 59 0.49 -9.24 -15.88
N SER A 60 -0.26 -8.38 -15.18
CA SER A 60 -0.84 -7.17 -15.76
C SER A 60 0.12 -5.98 -15.84
N ASP A 61 1.27 -6.02 -15.14
CA ASP A 61 2.19 -4.89 -15.04
C ASP A 61 3.61 -5.28 -15.53
N VAL A 62 4.00 -4.71 -16.67
CA VAL A 62 5.32 -4.95 -17.29
C VAL A 62 6.46 -4.42 -16.40
N ALA A 63 6.24 -3.35 -15.63
CA ALA A 63 7.24 -2.81 -14.72
C ALA A 63 7.51 -3.80 -13.57
N LEU A 64 6.47 -4.43 -13.01
CA LEU A 64 6.63 -5.51 -12.02
C LEU A 64 7.40 -6.71 -12.60
N GLN A 65 7.16 -7.06 -13.87
CA GLN A 65 7.90 -8.13 -14.55
C GLN A 65 9.37 -7.79 -14.84
N SER A 66 9.75 -6.51 -14.78
CA SER A 66 11.13 -6.07 -14.95
C SER A 66 11.93 -6.05 -13.65
N CYS A 67 11.24 -6.14 -12.50
CA CYS A 67 11.87 -6.13 -11.19
C CYS A 67 12.46 -7.49 -10.79
N GLU A 68 13.35 -7.49 -9.80
CA GLU A 68 13.90 -8.71 -9.23
C GLU A 68 12.78 -9.56 -8.58
N SER A 69 12.56 -10.78 -9.08
CA SER A 69 11.45 -11.66 -8.66
C SER A 69 11.42 -11.95 -7.15
N THR A 70 12.59 -12.01 -6.51
CA THR A 70 12.72 -12.21 -5.05
C THR A 70 12.06 -11.08 -4.26
N THR A 71 12.18 -9.83 -4.72
CA THR A 71 11.60 -8.65 -4.08
C THR A 71 10.07 -8.62 -4.23
N PHE A 72 9.55 -9.07 -5.37
CA PHE A 72 8.10 -9.26 -5.56
C PHE A 72 7.54 -10.27 -4.55
N ILE A 73 8.23 -11.41 -4.37
CA ILE A 73 7.81 -12.42 -3.40
C ILE A 73 7.89 -11.86 -1.97
N ALA A 74 8.94 -11.14 -1.61
CA ALA A 74 9.07 -10.52 -0.29
C ALA A 74 7.93 -9.54 0.00
N ALA A 75 7.63 -8.64 -0.95
CA ALA A 75 6.52 -7.69 -0.87
C ALA A 75 5.16 -8.40 -0.74
N MET A 76 4.98 -9.50 -1.47
CA MET A 76 3.79 -10.34 -1.37
C MET A 76 3.67 -11.00 0.02
N VAL A 77 4.76 -11.53 0.58
CA VAL A 77 4.75 -12.11 1.93
C VAL A 77 4.40 -11.07 3.00
N GLU A 78 4.85 -9.83 2.85
CA GLU A 78 4.49 -8.74 3.76
C GLU A 78 3.00 -8.38 3.65
N CYS A 79 2.48 -8.28 2.43
CA CYS A 79 1.04 -8.09 2.18
C CYS A 79 0.20 -9.23 2.80
N ALA A 80 0.66 -10.47 2.64
CA ALA A 80 0.05 -11.67 3.20
C ALA A 80 -0.03 -11.61 4.73
N ARG A 81 1.05 -11.23 5.42
CA ARG A 81 1.07 -11.14 6.90
C ARG A 81 0.02 -10.19 7.45
N LEU A 82 -0.24 -9.10 6.74
CA LEU A 82 -1.30 -8.15 7.10
C LEU A 82 -2.71 -8.63 6.73
N GLY A 83 -2.82 -9.76 6.02
CA GLY A 83 -4.07 -10.28 5.49
C GLY A 83 -4.77 -9.28 4.58
N LEU A 84 -3.98 -8.53 3.80
CA LEU A 84 -4.44 -7.64 2.74
C LEU A 84 -4.34 -8.36 1.40
N GLU A 85 -5.15 -7.96 0.43
CA GLU A 85 -5.04 -8.49 -0.92
C GLU A 85 -4.13 -7.59 -1.77
N PRO A 86 -3.17 -8.16 -2.53
CA PRO A 86 -2.29 -7.43 -3.42
C PRO A 86 -3.06 -7.07 -4.71
N ASN A 87 -4.09 -6.24 -4.56
CA ASN A 87 -4.89 -5.74 -5.66
C ASN A 87 -4.98 -4.21 -5.58
N ASN A 88 -4.79 -3.55 -6.73
CA ASN A 88 -4.85 -2.09 -6.78
C ASN A 88 -6.30 -1.58 -6.76
N VAL A 89 -7.29 -2.44 -7.06
CA VAL A 89 -8.70 -2.07 -7.23
C VAL A 89 -9.36 -1.66 -5.92
N LEU A 90 -9.10 -2.41 -4.83
CA LEU A 90 -9.67 -2.10 -3.53
C LEU A 90 -8.91 -0.97 -2.81
N GLY A 91 -7.73 -0.57 -3.30
CA GLY A 91 -6.91 0.48 -2.71
C GLY A 91 -6.40 0.15 -1.29
N GLN A 92 -6.32 -1.14 -0.95
CA GLN A 92 -5.88 -1.63 0.35
C GLN A 92 -4.36 -1.83 0.41
N ALA A 93 -3.77 -2.30 -0.68
CA ALA A 93 -2.37 -2.68 -0.75
C ALA A 93 -1.86 -2.50 -2.19
N TYR A 94 -0.62 -2.05 -2.31
CA TYR A 94 0.02 -1.76 -3.59
C TYR A 94 1.35 -2.50 -3.66
N LEU A 95 1.64 -3.07 -4.82
CA LEU A 95 2.96 -3.58 -5.18
C LEU A 95 3.58 -2.59 -6.14
N VAL A 96 4.63 -1.92 -5.69
CA VAL A 96 5.18 -0.74 -6.34
C VAL A 96 6.57 -1.06 -6.91
N PRO A 97 6.78 -0.95 -8.23
CA PRO A 97 8.12 -0.96 -8.80
C PRO A 97 8.90 0.29 -8.35
N VAL A 98 10.08 0.09 -7.77
CA VAL A 98 11.00 1.16 -7.38
C VAL A 98 12.39 0.88 -7.92
N ASN A 99 13.16 1.93 -8.21
CA ASN A 99 14.57 1.79 -8.52
C ASN A 99 15.40 2.23 -7.30
N VAL A 100 16.21 1.32 -6.76
CA VAL A 100 17.09 1.58 -5.62
C VAL A 100 18.51 1.25 -6.07
N ASP A 101 19.37 2.27 -6.13
CA ASP A 101 20.77 2.14 -6.54
C ASP A 101 20.97 1.43 -7.89
N GLY A 102 20.10 1.73 -8.86
CA GLY A 102 20.12 1.14 -10.20
C GLY A 102 19.43 -0.23 -10.30
N VAL A 103 18.94 -0.78 -9.18
CA VAL A 103 18.25 -2.08 -9.14
C VAL A 103 16.74 -1.87 -9.07
N SER A 104 16.01 -2.43 -10.05
CA SER A 104 14.54 -2.45 -10.04
C SER A 104 14.01 -3.49 -9.06
N LYS A 105 13.34 -3.02 -8.02
CA LYS A 105 12.78 -3.82 -6.92
C LYS A 105 11.27 -3.59 -6.83
N VAL A 106 10.58 -4.51 -6.17
CA VAL A 106 9.18 -4.33 -5.78
C VAL A 106 9.13 -4.02 -4.29
N GLU A 107 8.47 -2.93 -3.94
CA GLU A 107 8.16 -2.55 -2.57
C GLU A 107 6.66 -2.71 -2.31
N PHE A 108 6.32 -3.24 -1.13
CA PHE A 108 4.95 -3.31 -0.67
C PHE A 108 4.57 -2.01 0.03
N GLN A 109 3.40 -1.47 -0.30
CA GLN A 109 2.85 -0.29 0.36
C GLN A 109 1.41 -0.51 0.79
N ILE A 110 1.07 -0.04 1.98
CA ILE A 110 -0.30 -0.11 2.49
C ILE A 110 -1.07 1.10 1.94
N GLY A 111 -2.22 0.83 1.32
CA GLY A 111 -3.15 1.87 0.89
C GLY A 111 -3.95 2.45 2.05
N TYR A 112 -4.53 3.64 1.87
CA TYR A 112 -5.29 4.28 2.95
C TYR A 112 -6.47 3.42 3.43
N LYS A 113 -7.15 2.71 2.52
CA LYS A 113 -8.24 1.79 2.86
C LYS A 113 -7.72 0.58 3.64
N GLY A 114 -6.51 0.11 3.33
CA GLY A 114 -5.84 -0.96 4.06
C GLY A 114 -5.50 -0.51 5.48
N LEU A 115 -4.97 0.71 5.65
CA LEU A 115 -4.74 1.29 6.98
C LEU A 115 -6.03 1.37 7.79
N ILE A 116 -7.14 1.80 7.17
CA ILE A 116 -8.45 1.87 7.81
C ILE A 116 -8.94 0.47 8.23
N GLU A 117 -8.87 -0.51 7.34
CA GLU A 117 -9.26 -1.89 7.65
C GLU A 117 -8.41 -2.48 8.78
N LEU A 118 -7.09 -2.30 8.73
CA LEU A 118 -6.17 -2.76 9.76
C LEU A 118 -6.46 -2.09 11.11
N ALA A 119 -6.80 -0.81 11.11
CA ALA A 119 -7.23 -0.11 12.31
C ALA A 119 -8.54 -0.71 12.89
N TYR A 120 -9.53 -1.01 12.06
CA TYR A 120 -10.78 -1.65 12.49
C TYR A 120 -10.57 -3.07 13.02
N ARG A 121 -9.68 -3.86 12.39
CA ARG A 121 -9.33 -5.21 12.86
C ARG A 121 -8.75 -5.24 14.27
N SER A 122 -8.27 -4.12 14.80
CA SER A 122 -7.82 -4.03 16.19
C SER A 122 -8.95 -4.22 17.22
N GLY A 123 -10.21 -4.03 16.82
CA GLY A 123 -11.37 -4.08 17.72
C GLY A 123 -11.42 -2.96 18.76
N LYS A 124 -10.56 -1.93 18.63
CA LYS A 124 -10.52 -0.76 19.53
C LYS A 124 -10.97 0.53 18.85
N VAL A 125 -10.82 0.59 17.53
CA VAL A 125 -11.17 1.75 16.71
C VAL A 125 -12.61 1.60 16.25
N LYS A 126 -13.47 2.48 16.73
CA LYS A 126 -14.89 2.56 16.37
C LYS A 126 -15.11 3.18 14.99
N SER A 127 -14.38 4.26 14.72
CA SER A 127 -14.40 4.96 13.43
C SER A 127 -13.05 5.59 13.16
N LEU A 128 -12.66 5.62 11.89
CA LEU A 128 -11.47 6.29 11.37
C LEU A 128 -11.79 6.87 10.00
N TYR A 129 -11.56 8.17 9.85
CA TYR A 129 -11.85 8.90 8.62
C TYR A 129 -10.90 10.08 8.44
N ALA A 130 -10.82 10.59 7.22
CA ALA A 130 -10.05 11.78 6.88
C ALA A 130 -10.79 12.63 5.84
N HIS A 131 -10.68 13.95 5.97
CA HIS A 131 -11.31 14.91 5.07
C HIS A 131 -10.34 16.04 4.71
N GLU A 132 -10.55 16.57 3.51
CA GLU A 132 -10.01 17.86 3.11
C GLU A 132 -10.83 19.00 3.72
N VAL A 133 -10.15 20.09 4.03
CA VAL A 133 -10.70 21.37 4.47
C VAL A 133 -10.44 22.37 3.35
N ARG A 134 -11.46 23.15 3.00
CA ARG A 134 -11.39 24.16 1.94
C ARG A 134 -11.61 25.57 2.48
N GLU A 135 -11.16 26.56 1.73
CA GLU A 135 -11.14 27.98 2.14
C GLU A 135 -12.46 28.50 2.71
N ASN A 136 -13.59 28.09 2.11
CA ASN A 136 -14.90 28.59 2.50
C ASN A 136 -15.61 27.71 3.55
N ASP A 137 -15.00 26.63 4.02
CA ASP A 137 -15.57 25.79 5.08
C ASP A 137 -15.49 26.49 6.45
N GLU A 138 -16.47 26.23 7.33
CA GLU A 138 -16.33 26.61 8.73
C GLU A 138 -15.41 25.58 9.41
N PHE A 139 -14.19 25.99 9.73
CA PHE A 139 -13.18 25.11 10.32
C PHE A 139 -12.52 25.73 11.55
N TYR A 140 -12.52 24.99 12.66
CA TYR A 140 -11.91 25.39 13.92
C TYR A 140 -11.21 24.21 14.57
N ILE A 141 -10.00 24.47 15.09
CA ILE A 141 -9.19 23.48 15.79
C ILE A 141 -8.66 24.07 17.08
N ASP A 142 -8.71 23.31 18.16
CA ASP A 142 -8.12 23.64 19.46
C ASP A 142 -7.37 22.42 19.99
N TYR A 143 -6.08 22.60 20.30
CA TYR A 143 -5.20 21.56 20.85
C TYR A 143 -5.04 21.66 22.37
N GLY A 144 -5.84 22.49 23.06
CA GLY A 144 -5.82 22.57 24.53
C GLY A 144 -6.04 21.22 25.22
N LEU A 145 -6.11 21.22 26.56
CA LEU A 145 -6.31 19.98 27.35
C LEU A 145 -7.51 19.14 26.88
N GLU A 146 -8.52 19.79 26.31
CA GLU A 146 -9.61 19.17 25.57
C GLU A 146 -9.47 19.49 24.08
N HIS A 147 -8.96 18.54 23.31
CA HIS A 147 -8.88 18.66 21.86
C HIS A 147 -10.27 18.87 21.24
N LYS A 148 -10.43 19.92 20.42
CA LYS A 148 -11.67 20.20 19.68
C LYS A 148 -11.39 20.37 18.19
N LEU A 149 -12.23 19.74 17.36
CA LEU A 149 -12.25 19.93 15.92
C LEU A 149 -13.69 20.15 15.49
N ILE A 150 -13.95 21.26 14.81
CA ILE A 150 -15.23 21.57 14.19
C ILE A 150 -14.96 21.75 12.70
N HIS A 151 -15.68 21.00 11.89
CA HIS A 151 -15.66 21.15 10.45
C HIS A 151 -17.10 21.10 9.92
N ARG A 152 -17.55 22.20 9.33
CA ARG A 152 -18.83 22.27 8.61
C ARG A 152 -18.53 22.67 7.17
N PRO A 153 -18.55 21.70 6.22
CA PRO A 153 -18.34 22.00 4.82
C PRO A 153 -19.33 23.03 4.30
N PHE A 154 -18.86 23.95 3.47
CA PHE A 154 -19.75 24.87 2.78
C PHE A 154 -20.59 24.11 1.74
N LEU A 155 -21.91 24.12 1.91
CA LEU A 155 -22.82 23.23 1.15
C LEU A 155 -23.35 23.84 -0.15
N SER A 156 -23.33 25.16 -0.29
CA SER A 156 -24.03 25.87 -1.36
C SER A 156 -23.13 26.88 -2.07
N GLY A 157 -22.52 26.44 -3.17
CA GLY A 157 -21.59 27.26 -3.97
C GLY A 157 -20.21 26.62 -4.04
N ASP A 158 -19.22 27.43 -4.38
CA ASP A 158 -17.84 26.99 -4.43
C ASP A 158 -17.23 26.92 -3.02
N ARG A 159 -16.70 25.74 -2.65
CA ARG A 159 -16.00 25.53 -1.37
C ARG A 159 -14.61 26.19 -1.36
N GLY A 160 -14.09 26.60 -2.52
CA GLY A 160 -12.76 27.15 -2.68
C GLY A 160 -11.67 26.08 -2.72
N ASP A 161 -10.42 26.54 -2.66
CA ASP A 161 -9.24 25.69 -2.74
C ASP A 161 -9.05 24.87 -1.44
N VAL A 162 -8.34 23.75 -1.54
CA VAL A 162 -8.02 22.91 -0.37
C VAL A 162 -6.90 23.57 0.44
N ILE A 163 -7.18 23.89 1.70
CA ILE A 163 -6.22 24.52 2.62
C ILE A 163 -5.53 23.51 3.55
N GLY A 164 -6.09 22.31 3.71
CA GLY A 164 -5.50 21.28 4.55
C GLY A 164 -6.32 20.01 4.62
N TYR A 165 -5.83 19.08 5.43
CA TYR A 165 -6.43 17.76 5.62
C TYR A 165 -6.36 17.41 7.10
N TYR A 166 -7.38 16.71 7.58
CA TYR A 166 -7.35 16.11 8.90
C TYR A 166 -7.79 14.66 8.86
N ALA A 167 -7.36 13.91 9.87
CA ALA A 167 -7.88 12.59 10.18
C ALA A 167 -8.38 12.56 11.62
N VAL A 168 -9.41 11.75 11.88
CA VAL A 168 -9.96 11.50 13.21
C VAL A 168 -10.12 10.00 13.41
N TYR A 169 -9.81 9.52 14.62
CA TYR A 169 -10.32 8.24 15.09
C TYR A 169 -11.16 8.43 16.33
N HIS A 170 -12.15 7.55 16.49
CA HIS A 170 -12.86 7.34 17.74
C HIS A 170 -12.54 5.94 18.23
N LEU A 171 -12.21 5.81 19.51
CA LEU A 171 -12.07 4.52 20.16
C LEU A 171 -13.41 4.12 20.77
N ASP A 172 -13.66 2.82 20.91
CA ASP A 172 -14.94 2.34 21.44
C ASP A 172 -15.21 2.87 22.86
N ASN A 173 -14.17 2.92 23.71
CA ASN A 173 -14.30 3.26 25.14
C ASN A 173 -13.26 4.28 25.65
N MET A 174 -12.47 4.93 24.79
CA MET A 174 -11.28 5.70 25.22
C MET A 174 -11.15 7.09 24.58
N GLY A 175 -12.26 7.67 24.12
CA GLY A 175 -12.27 9.01 23.52
C GLY A 175 -11.84 9.03 22.05
N SER A 176 -11.46 10.20 21.56
CA SER A 176 -11.08 10.44 20.17
C SER A 176 -9.78 11.22 20.08
N ASN A 177 -9.10 11.11 18.94
CA ASN A 177 -7.97 11.96 18.63
C ASN A 177 -8.03 12.37 17.16
N PHE A 178 -7.39 13.49 16.84
CA PHE A 178 -7.28 13.98 15.49
C PHE A 178 -5.91 14.55 15.21
N VAL A 179 -5.56 14.60 13.93
CA VAL A 179 -4.39 15.30 13.41
C VAL A 179 -4.85 16.16 12.25
N PHE A 180 -4.32 17.38 12.17
CA PHE A 180 -4.47 18.26 11.02
C PHE A 180 -3.09 18.55 10.42
N MET A 181 -3.06 18.73 9.11
CA MET A 181 -1.93 19.26 8.36
C MET A 181 -2.47 20.23 7.30
N THR A 182 -1.85 21.39 7.21
CA THR A 182 -2.07 22.29 6.06
C THR A 182 -1.62 21.61 4.77
N ARG A 183 -2.14 22.09 3.63
CA ARG A 183 -1.75 21.59 2.32
C ARG A 183 -0.23 21.70 2.11
N ASP A 184 0.38 22.78 2.58
CA ASP A 184 1.83 23.01 2.49
C ASP A 184 2.64 22.09 3.39
N GLU A 185 2.16 21.77 4.59
CA GLU A 185 2.79 20.77 5.46
C GLU A 185 2.75 19.37 4.84
N VAL A 186 1.63 19.02 4.20
CA VAL A 186 1.53 17.76 3.44
C VAL A 186 2.55 17.77 2.31
N LEU A 187 2.56 18.82 1.46
CA LEU A 187 3.54 18.96 0.37
C LEU A 187 4.98 18.84 0.87
N SER A 188 5.31 19.49 1.98
CA SER A 188 6.65 19.45 2.59
C SER A 188 7.00 18.06 3.12
N HIS A 189 6.04 17.37 3.72
CA HIS A 189 6.20 15.97 4.14
C HIS A 189 6.47 15.06 2.93
N CYS A 190 5.69 15.22 1.87
CA CYS A 190 5.81 14.43 0.65
C CYS A 190 7.17 14.66 -0.03
N LYS A 191 7.62 15.91 -0.17
CA LYS A 191 8.96 16.26 -0.68
C LYS A 191 10.09 15.56 0.07
N LYS A 192 9.93 15.39 1.39
CA LYS A 192 10.96 14.82 2.26
C LYS A 192 10.98 13.29 2.24
N TYR A 193 9.81 12.66 2.17
CA TYR A 193 9.68 11.22 2.41
C TYR A 193 9.22 10.40 1.19
N SER A 194 8.65 11.02 0.16
CA SER A 194 8.17 10.31 -1.03
C SER A 194 9.24 10.30 -2.12
N ARG A 195 9.63 9.10 -2.54
CA ARG A 195 10.53 8.90 -3.70
C ARG A 195 9.86 9.21 -5.03
N SER A 196 8.53 9.24 -5.06
CA SER A 196 7.73 9.53 -6.26
C SER A 196 7.31 11.00 -6.36
N PHE A 197 7.75 11.86 -5.43
CA PHE A 197 7.43 13.28 -5.46
C PHE A 197 7.90 13.92 -6.77
N GLY A 198 6.98 14.60 -7.48
CA GLY A 198 7.24 15.20 -8.80
C GLY A 198 6.83 14.35 -10.00
N ASN A 199 6.31 13.13 -9.78
CA ASN A 199 5.64 12.35 -10.83
C ASN A 199 4.20 12.85 -11.05
N SER A 200 3.68 12.69 -12.27
CA SER A 200 2.31 13.08 -12.66
C SER A 200 1.19 12.48 -11.79
N LEU A 201 1.48 11.39 -11.08
CA LEU A 201 0.55 10.73 -10.17
C LEU A 201 0.16 11.62 -8.98
N TRP A 202 1.08 12.44 -8.47
CA TRP A 202 0.81 13.34 -7.36
C TRP A 202 -0.15 14.46 -7.74
N GLU A 203 -0.13 14.89 -9.01
CA GLU A 203 -1.05 15.93 -9.50
C GLU A 203 -2.47 15.37 -9.65
N SER A 204 -2.62 14.12 -10.10
CA SER A 204 -3.93 13.49 -10.28
C SER A 204 -4.57 12.97 -8.99
N GLU A 205 -3.77 12.51 -8.02
CA GLU A 205 -4.26 11.80 -6.81
C GLU A 205 -3.83 12.48 -5.49
N PHE A 206 -3.51 13.78 -5.52
CA PHE A 206 -2.98 14.52 -4.37
C PHE A 206 -3.82 14.35 -3.10
N ASP A 207 -5.15 14.47 -3.21
CA ASP A 207 -6.07 14.40 -2.07
C ASP A 207 -6.07 13.03 -1.38
N ALA A 208 -6.05 11.95 -2.16
CA ALA A 208 -5.98 10.60 -1.63
C ALA A 208 -4.67 10.40 -0.84
N MET A 209 -3.59 10.99 -1.34
CA MET A 209 -2.27 10.91 -0.76
C MET A 209 -2.07 11.78 0.48
N ALA A 210 -2.64 12.96 0.47
CA ALA A 210 -2.73 13.80 1.65
C ALA A 210 -3.52 13.10 2.77
N LYS A 211 -4.68 12.50 2.44
CA LYS A 211 -5.50 11.72 3.37
C LYS A 211 -4.75 10.51 3.94
N LYS A 212 -4.03 9.75 3.11
CA LYS A 212 -3.14 8.66 3.57
C LYS A 212 -2.10 9.19 4.57
N THR A 213 -1.49 10.33 4.29
CA THR A 213 -0.47 10.96 5.13
C THR A 213 -1.01 11.32 6.52
N VAL A 214 -2.17 12.00 6.60
CA VAL A 214 -2.76 12.38 7.89
C VAL A 214 -3.28 11.16 8.67
N ILE A 215 -3.82 10.14 7.99
CA ILE A 215 -4.21 8.86 8.64
C ILE A 215 -3.00 8.17 9.25
N LYS A 216 -1.89 8.03 8.50
CA LYS A 216 -0.65 7.42 9.03
C LYS A 216 -0.14 8.18 10.24
N LYS A 217 -0.10 9.51 10.17
CA LYS A 217 0.35 10.36 11.27
C LYS A 217 -0.55 10.19 12.51
N LEU A 218 -1.85 10.11 12.32
CA LEU A 218 -2.81 9.89 13.40
C LEU A 218 -2.67 8.49 14.04
N LEU A 219 -2.51 7.44 13.23
CA LEU A 219 -2.45 6.06 13.73
C LEU A 219 -1.23 5.77 14.62
N LYS A 220 -0.22 6.66 14.64
CA LYS A 220 0.89 6.61 15.61
C LYS A 220 0.45 6.80 17.06
N TYR A 221 -0.67 7.49 17.27
CA TYR A 221 -1.25 7.74 18.59
C TYR A 221 -2.33 6.72 18.96
N ALA A 222 -2.74 5.87 18.02
CA ALA A 222 -3.78 4.87 18.25
C ALA A 222 -3.21 3.65 19.02
N PRO A 223 -3.98 3.06 19.96
CA PRO A 223 -3.55 1.91 20.76
C PRO A 223 -3.58 0.57 19.98
N LEU A 224 -2.94 0.53 18.81
CA LEU A 224 -2.87 -0.63 17.92
C LEU A 224 -1.87 -1.68 18.37
N SER A 225 -1.97 -2.89 17.82
CA SER A 225 -1.01 -3.97 18.09
C SER A 225 0.41 -3.60 17.65
N ILE A 226 1.42 -4.17 18.31
CA ILE A 226 2.84 -3.92 18.01
C ILE A 226 3.17 -4.28 16.55
N GLU A 227 2.56 -5.33 16.01
CA GLU A 227 2.73 -5.77 14.62
C GLU A 227 2.23 -4.72 13.62
N LEU A 228 1.05 -4.14 13.87
CA LEU A 228 0.52 -3.04 13.05
C LEU A 228 1.39 -1.79 13.16
N GLN A 229 1.83 -1.43 14.37
CA GLN A 229 2.73 -0.29 14.56
C GLN A 229 4.07 -0.46 13.83
N LYS A 230 4.64 -1.68 13.84
CA LYS A 230 5.86 -2.00 13.08
C LYS A 230 5.62 -1.87 11.58
N SER A 231 4.52 -2.40 11.08
CA SER A 231 4.17 -2.36 9.66
C SER A 231 3.97 -0.91 9.17
N PHE A 232 3.34 -0.07 9.98
CA PHE A 232 3.16 1.36 9.66
C PHE A 232 4.51 2.11 9.65
N SER A 233 5.42 1.73 10.55
CA SER A 233 6.77 2.30 10.61
C SER A 233 7.64 1.86 9.42
N LEU A 234 7.47 0.64 8.93
CA LEU A 234 8.15 0.13 7.73
C LEU A 234 7.64 0.84 6.47
N ASP A 235 6.32 1.00 6.32
CA ASP A 235 5.70 1.72 5.21
C ASP A 235 6.14 3.20 5.13
N GLU A 236 6.53 3.84 6.24
CA GLU A 236 7.14 5.19 6.19
C GLU A 236 8.53 5.22 5.52
N ARG A 237 9.31 4.14 5.59
CA ARG A 237 10.66 4.09 5.00
C ARG A 237 10.64 3.81 3.50
N VAL A 238 9.53 3.28 3.02
CA VAL A 238 9.32 2.82 1.64
C VAL A 238 8.86 3.96 0.72
N GLY A 239 8.51 5.12 1.29
CA GLY A 239 8.12 6.30 0.52
C GLY A 239 6.71 6.14 -0.03
N ALA A 240 5.76 6.79 0.64
CA ALA A 240 4.37 6.79 0.21
C ALA A 240 4.27 7.31 -1.23
N ILE A 241 3.88 6.43 -2.16
CA ILE A 241 3.21 6.86 -3.40
C ILE A 241 1.80 7.20 -3.05
#